data_AF-A0A5M9NVX2-F1
#
_entry.id   AF-A0A5M9NVX2-F1
#
_cell.length_a   1.000
_cell.length_b   1.000
_cell.length_c   1.000
_cell.angle_alpha   90.00
_cell.angle_beta   90.00
_cell.angle_gamma   90.00
#
_symmetry.space_group_name_H-M   'P 1'
#
loop_
_entity.id
_entity.type
_entity.pdbx_description
1 polymer ?
#
loop_
_entity_poly.entity_id
_entity_poly.type
_entity_poly.pdbx_seq_one_letter_code
_entity_poly.pdbx_strand_id
1 'polypeptide(L)'
;MKKVIIGIITLLVIVAGGCGYYFEVYSPHEKAVTQFDNAKKKVEIENKKLQILIDGSEKLINSKKEAYDTSALDKLKSADDSAKKALVSVPKVPKKTDAIEKATKELEKPIDYSTQISELKSASEAFESSVKQLKQITNPTSDFVIQRLKEVSSITGTQAVTENNDPNGNLNKQSGYTAAVYFTDKNVIEEVDGEDIVDKGTDAGGCIEVYPTKKDAETRNAYLAAFDGAEMFNSGSHEVHGTVVIRTSANLTAAQQKDLTKQILDKLIELK
;
A
#
# COMPACT_ATOMS: atom_id res chain seq x y z
N MET A 1 28.86 -81.19 -27.78
CA MET A 1 27.77 -81.08 -26.79
C MET A 1 28.14 -80.23 -25.57
N LYS A 2 29.21 -80.53 -24.80
CA LYS A 2 29.62 -79.76 -23.60
C LYS A 2 29.81 -78.23 -23.81
N LYS A 3 30.50 -77.81 -24.90
CA LYS A 3 30.74 -76.38 -25.20
C LYS A 3 29.46 -75.60 -25.57
N VAL A 4 28.49 -76.26 -26.21
CA VAL A 4 27.20 -75.66 -26.57
C VAL A 4 26.32 -75.45 -25.33
N ILE A 5 26.33 -76.41 -24.40
CA ILE A 5 25.60 -76.30 -23.12
C ILE A 5 26.17 -75.17 -22.25
N ILE A 6 27.50 -75.03 -22.18
CA ILE A 6 28.14 -73.94 -21.42
C ILE A 6 27.77 -72.57 -22.00
N GLY A 7 27.71 -72.42 -23.33
CA GLY A 7 27.30 -71.19 -24.01
C GLY A 7 25.83 -70.81 -23.76
N ILE A 8 24.93 -71.80 -23.72
CA ILE A 8 23.51 -71.58 -23.41
C ILE A 8 23.33 -71.15 -21.95
N ILE A 9 24.07 -71.77 -21.02
CA ILE A 9 24.02 -71.42 -19.59
C ILE A 9 24.56 -70.00 -19.35
N THR A 10 25.65 -69.61 -20.00
CA THR A 10 26.19 -68.24 -19.87
C THR A 10 25.24 -67.19 -20.42
N LEU A 11 24.59 -67.45 -21.57
CA LEU A 11 23.59 -66.55 -22.13
C LEU A 11 22.37 -66.41 -21.20
N LEU A 12 21.88 -67.50 -20.62
CA LEU A 12 20.78 -67.48 -19.66
C LEU A 12 21.12 -66.68 -18.39
N VAL A 13 22.35 -66.76 -17.88
CA VAL A 13 22.80 -65.98 -16.72
C VAL A 13 22.88 -64.48 -17.05
N ILE A 14 23.32 -64.12 -18.25
CA ILE A 14 23.36 -62.71 -18.70
C ILE A 14 21.94 -62.15 -18.86
N VAL A 15 21.03 -62.91 -19.47
CA VAL A 15 19.62 -62.50 -19.62
C VAL A 15 18.93 -62.41 -18.26
N ALA A 16 19.12 -63.40 -17.38
CA ALA A 16 18.56 -63.38 -16.02
C ALA A 16 19.13 -62.22 -15.18
N GLY A 17 20.44 -61.94 -15.28
CA GLY A 17 21.09 -60.82 -14.61
C GLY A 17 20.63 -59.46 -15.12
N GLY A 18 20.44 -59.32 -16.44
CA GLY A 18 19.87 -58.12 -17.07
C GLY A 18 18.42 -57.88 -16.67
N CYS A 19 17.58 -58.92 -16.65
CA CYS A 19 16.22 -58.85 -16.15
C CYS A 19 16.17 -58.50 -14.67
N GLY A 20 17.01 -59.13 -13.83
CA GLY A 20 17.12 -58.83 -12.41
C GLY A 20 17.48 -57.37 -12.17
N TYR A 21 18.54 -56.86 -12.82
CA TYR A 21 18.93 -55.45 -12.73
C TYR A 21 17.80 -54.50 -13.18
N TYR A 22 17.11 -54.82 -14.28
CA TYR A 22 16.02 -54.01 -14.78
C TYR A 22 14.86 -53.91 -13.77
N PHE A 23 14.42 -55.04 -13.21
CA PHE A 23 13.28 -55.07 -12.29
C PHE A 23 13.61 -54.62 -10.87
N GLU A 24 14.82 -54.90 -10.37
CA GLU A 24 15.23 -54.59 -8.99
C GLU A 24 15.85 -53.19 -8.85
N VAL A 25 16.48 -52.65 -9.89
CA VAL A 25 17.24 -51.39 -9.80
C VAL A 25 16.65 -50.32 -10.72
N TYR A 26 16.57 -50.58 -12.02
CA TYR A 26 16.20 -49.56 -13.01
C TYR A 26 14.73 -49.13 -12.93
N SER A 27 13.79 -50.08 -12.96
CA SER A 27 12.34 -49.80 -12.93
C SER A 27 11.90 -49.07 -11.64
N PRO A 28 12.32 -49.47 -10.42
CA PRO A 28 12.00 -48.74 -9.20
C PRO A 28 12.57 -47.32 -9.18
N HIS A 29 13.79 -47.14 -9.69
CA HIS A 29 14.43 -45.83 -9.80
C HIS A 29 13.66 -44.88 -10.71
N GLU A 30 13.33 -45.32 -11.93
CA GLU A 30 12.54 -44.53 -12.90
C GLU A 30 11.16 -44.14 -12.36
N LYS A 31 10.51 -45.04 -11.61
CA LYS A 31 9.24 -44.73 -10.92
C LYS A 31 9.42 -43.63 -9.87
N ALA A 32 10.46 -43.71 -9.04
CA ALA A 32 10.76 -42.70 -8.04
C ALA A 32 11.06 -41.34 -8.68
N VAL A 33 11.83 -41.31 -9.78
CA VAL A 33 12.10 -40.09 -10.56
C VAL A 33 10.81 -39.50 -11.12
N THR A 34 9.94 -40.31 -11.71
CA THR A 34 8.65 -39.84 -12.25
C THR A 34 7.75 -39.24 -11.17
N GLN A 35 7.68 -39.87 -9.99
CA GLN A 35 6.92 -39.34 -8.86
C GLN A 35 7.51 -38.03 -8.34
N PHE A 36 8.83 -37.96 -8.24
CA PHE A 36 9.55 -36.72 -7.89
C PHE A 36 9.22 -35.59 -8.86
N ASP A 37 9.29 -35.83 -10.18
CA ASP A 37 9.01 -34.82 -11.19
C ASP A 37 7.55 -34.34 -11.14
N ASN A 38 6.61 -35.22 -10.85
CA ASN A 38 5.21 -34.85 -10.67
C ASN A 38 5.00 -34.00 -9.40
N ALA A 39 5.60 -34.38 -8.27
CA ALA A 39 5.55 -33.61 -7.03
C ALA A 39 6.20 -32.22 -7.23
N LYS A 40 7.39 -32.20 -7.83
CA LYS A 40 8.11 -30.98 -8.22
C LYS A 40 7.23 -30.06 -9.07
N LYS A 41 6.60 -30.55 -10.13
CA LYS A 41 5.74 -29.73 -11.00
C LYS A 41 4.57 -29.11 -10.22
N LYS A 42 3.97 -29.83 -9.28
CA LYS A 42 2.90 -29.27 -8.42
C LYS A 42 3.43 -28.12 -7.57
N VAL A 43 4.58 -28.30 -6.92
CA VAL A 43 5.24 -27.24 -6.14
C VAL A 43 5.59 -26.04 -7.01
N GLU A 44 6.17 -26.25 -8.19
CA GLU A 44 6.52 -25.17 -9.11
C GLU A 44 5.30 -24.37 -9.58
N ILE A 45 4.15 -25.03 -9.80
CA ILE A 45 2.89 -24.36 -10.15
C ILE A 45 2.42 -23.46 -9.00
N GLU A 46 2.41 -23.96 -7.76
CA GLU A 46 1.98 -23.16 -6.60
C GLU A 46 2.97 -22.03 -6.29
N ASN A 47 4.27 -22.30 -6.32
CA ASN A 47 5.32 -21.28 -6.19
C ASN A 47 5.15 -20.18 -7.25
N LYS A 48 4.87 -20.55 -8.50
CA LYS A 48 4.68 -19.58 -9.59
C LYS A 48 3.50 -18.63 -9.32
N LYS A 49 2.40 -19.11 -8.73
CA LYS A 49 1.26 -18.26 -8.37
C LYS A 49 1.66 -17.21 -7.35
N LEU A 50 2.36 -17.60 -6.29
CA LEU A 50 2.84 -16.67 -5.27
C LEU A 50 3.93 -15.73 -5.83
N GLN A 51 4.84 -16.25 -6.66
CA GLN A 51 5.91 -15.46 -7.28
C GLN A 51 5.36 -14.32 -8.15
N ILE A 52 4.28 -14.55 -8.91
CA ILE A 52 3.66 -13.48 -9.71
C ILE A 52 3.20 -12.30 -8.83
N LEU A 53 2.70 -12.58 -7.62
CA LEU A 53 2.29 -11.54 -6.68
C LEU A 53 3.50 -10.83 -6.07
N ILE A 54 4.55 -11.58 -5.71
CA ILE A 54 5.83 -11.05 -5.24
C ILE A 54 6.44 -10.11 -6.28
N ASP A 55 6.49 -10.51 -7.55
CA ASP A 55 7.01 -9.66 -8.64
C ASP A 55 6.17 -8.37 -8.80
N GLY A 56 4.87 -8.45 -8.50
CA GLY A 56 3.96 -7.31 -8.48
C GLY A 56 4.24 -6.34 -7.34
N SER A 57 4.37 -6.84 -6.10
CA SER A 57 4.71 -6.04 -4.92
C SER A 57 6.09 -5.41 -5.04
N GLU A 58 7.09 -6.12 -5.58
CA GLU A 58 8.42 -5.57 -5.80
C GLU A 58 8.40 -4.37 -6.76
N LYS A 59 7.58 -4.41 -7.82
CA LYS A 59 7.40 -3.24 -8.71
C LYS A 59 6.83 -2.04 -7.95
N LEU A 60 5.87 -2.26 -7.06
CA LEU A 60 5.29 -1.21 -6.23
C LEU A 60 6.33 -0.63 -5.26
N ILE A 61 7.06 -1.49 -4.55
CA ILE A 61 8.15 -1.12 -3.63
C ILE A 61 9.22 -0.30 -4.36
N ASN A 62 9.62 -0.74 -5.56
CA ASN A 62 10.67 -0.09 -6.36
C ASN A 62 10.21 1.20 -7.05
N SER A 63 8.91 1.51 -7.07
CA SER A 63 8.39 2.74 -7.67
C SER A 63 8.80 4.02 -6.94
N LYS A 64 9.25 3.91 -5.68
CA LYS A 64 9.66 5.02 -4.80
C LYS A 64 8.59 6.12 -4.62
N LYS A 65 7.32 5.80 -4.88
CA LYS A 65 6.21 6.71 -4.63
C LYS A 65 6.00 6.86 -3.12
N GLU A 66 5.72 8.08 -2.69
CA GLU A 66 5.31 8.35 -1.32
C GLU A 66 3.84 8.02 -1.11
N ALA A 67 3.51 7.56 0.09
CA ALA A 67 2.18 7.15 0.49
C ALA A 67 1.70 8.04 1.65
N TYR A 68 0.39 8.28 1.75
CA TYR A 68 -0.21 9.10 2.81
C TYR A 68 -0.02 8.45 4.20
N ASP A 69 -0.45 7.20 4.37
CA ASP A 69 -0.04 6.34 5.49
C ASP A 69 1.41 5.92 5.28
N THR A 70 2.30 6.51 6.09
CA THR A 70 3.75 6.28 6.04
C THR A 70 4.14 4.84 6.40
N SER A 71 3.26 4.08 7.07
CA SER A 71 3.48 2.67 7.41
C SER A 71 3.15 1.70 6.28
N ALA A 72 2.43 2.15 5.24
CA ALA A 72 1.91 1.27 4.19
C ALA A 72 3.03 0.58 3.39
N LEU A 73 4.13 1.30 3.10
CA LEU A 73 5.28 0.74 2.39
C LEU A 73 5.99 -0.35 3.22
N ASP A 74 6.14 -0.14 4.52
CA ASP A 74 6.83 -1.09 5.40
C ASP A 74 5.98 -2.35 5.62
N LYS A 75 4.65 -2.21 5.70
CA LYS A 75 3.72 -3.35 5.71
C LYS A 75 3.82 -4.15 4.40
N LEU A 76 3.88 -3.47 3.25
CA LEU A 76 4.05 -4.11 1.95
C LEU A 76 5.39 -4.88 1.86
N LYS A 77 6.50 -4.26 2.27
CA LYS A 77 7.81 -4.94 2.33
C LYS A 77 7.80 -6.16 3.25
N SER A 78 7.16 -6.04 4.41
CA SER A 78 7.07 -7.15 5.37
C SER A 78 6.25 -8.32 4.81
N ALA A 79 5.13 -8.05 4.13
CA ALA A 79 4.33 -9.07 3.47
C ALA A 79 5.09 -9.73 2.30
N ASP A 80 5.81 -8.94 1.52
CA ASP A 80 6.65 -9.40 0.41
C ASP A 80 7.77 -10.34 0.89
N ASP A 81 8.49 -9.97 1.95
CA ASP A 81 9.52 -10.80 2.58
C ASP A 81 8.95 -12.11 3.17
N SER A 82 7.76 -12.03 3.78
CA SER A 82 7.04 -13.21 4.29
C SER A 82 6.68 -14.18 3.16
N ALA A 83 6.13 -13.65 2.06
CA ALA A 83 5.78 -14.44 0.87
C ALA A 83 7.02 -15.10 0.24
N LYS A 84 8.13 -14.38 0.11
CA LYS A 84 9.40 -14.93 -0.40
C LYS A 84 9.91 -16.09 0.44
N LYS A 85 9.84 -15.97 1.78
CA LYS A 85 10.25 -17.03 2.71
C LYS A 85 9.35 -18.26 2.66
N ALA A 86 8.10 -18.11 2.24
CA ALA A 86 7.14 -19.20 2.14
C ALA A 86 7.32 -20.08 0.89
N LEU A 87 8.03 -19.59 -0.14
CA LEU A 87 8.29 -20.36 -1.36
C LEU A 87 9.04 -21.66 -1.03
N VAL A 88 8.49 -22.78 -1.50
CA VAL A 88 9.11 -24.10 -1.24
C VAL A 88 10.32 -24.26 -2.13
N SER A 89 11.49 -24.54 -1.54
CA SER A 89 12.70 -24.83 -2.29
C SER A 89 12.60 -26.18 -3.00
N VAL A 90 12.85 -26.18 -4.31
CA VAL A 90 12.81 -27.37 -5.15
C VAL A 90 14.24 -27.90 -5.35
N PRO A 91 14.62 -29.06 -4.77
CA PRO A 91 15.95 -29.60 -4.92
C PRO A 91 16.20 -30.19 -6.31
N LYS A 92 17.47 -30.39 -6.67
CA LYS A 92 17.84 -31.23 -7.81
C LYS A 92 17.53 -32.70 -7.51
N VAL A 93 17.22 -33.48 -8.55
CA VAL A 93 16.92 -34.92 -8.42
C VAL A 93 18.12 -35.65 -7.77
N PRO A 94 17.93 -36.34 -6.64
CA PRO A 94 18.99 -37.14 -6.02
C PRO A 94 19.38 -38.35 -6.87
N LYS A 95 20.62 -38.84 -6.71
CA LYS A 95 21.10 -40.01 -7.48
C LYS A 95 20.60 -41.37 -6.95
N LYS A 96 20.28 -41.47 -5.67
CA LYS A 96 19.86 -42.73 -5.02
C LYS A 96 18.34 -42.77 -4.88
N THR A 97 17.73 -43.91 -5.18
CA THR A 97 16.27 -44.11 -5.12
C THR A 97 15.68 -43.71 -3.78
N ASP A 98 16.21 -44.20 -2.66
CA ASP A 98 15.71 -43.83 -1.31
C ASP A 98 15.78 -42.32 -1.03
N ALA A 99 16.80 -41.65 -1.57
CA ALA A 99 16.95 -40.20 -1.43
C ALA A 99 15.95 -39.45 -2.30
N ILE A 100 15.63 -39.96 -3.50
CA ILE A 100 14.54 -39.44 -4.35
C ILE A 100 13.22 -39.58 -3.61
N GLU A 101 12.90 -40.77 -3.10
CA GLU A 101 11.64 -41.01 -2.37
C GLU A 101 11.49 -40.10 -1.15
N LYS A 102 12.58 -39.88 -0.39
CA LYS A 102 12.57 -38.95 0.74
C LYS A 102 12.29 -37.50 0.29
N ALA A 103 12.93 -37.05 -0.79
CA ALA A 103 12.71 -35.71 -1.33
C ALA A 103 11.29 -35.55 -1.91
N THR A 104 10.76 -36.58 -2.56
CA THR A 104 9.37 -36.61 -3.06
C THR A 104 8.38 -36.42 -1.92
N LYS A 105 8.53 -37.13 -0.80
CA LYS A 105 7.64 -36.98 0.37
C LYS A 105 7.64 -35.57 0.95
N GLU A 106 8.79 -34.90 0.93
CA GLU A 106 8.89 -33.50 1.36
C GLU A 106 8.16 -32.54 0.40
N LEU A 107 8.24 -32.78 -0.92
CA LEU A 107 7.53 -31.99 -1.94
C LEU A 107 6.03 -32.28 -2.00
N GLU A 108 5.58 -33.46 -1.56
CA GLU A 108 4.16 -33.84 -1.50
C GLU A 108 3.43 -33.27 -0.28
N LYS A 109 4.15 -32.61 0.65
CA LYS A 109 3.52 -31.89 1.76
C LYS A 109 2.53 -30.86 1.22
N PRO A 110 1.34 -30.71 1.84
CA PRO A 110 0.38 -29.71 1.41
C PRO A 110 1.00 -28.32 1.39
N ILE A 111 0.80 -27.61 0.27
CA ILE A 111 1.19 -26.21 0.12
C ILE A 111 -0.07 -25.37 0.26
N ASP A 112 -0.02 -24.41 1.17
CA ASP A 112 -1.06 -23.43 1.36
C ASP A 112 -0.42 -22.04 1.46
N TYR A 113 -0.72 -21.21 0.47
CA TYR A 113 -0.29 -19.81 0.39
C TYR A 113 -1.42 -18.83 0.62
N SER A 114 -2.60 -19.30 1.06
CA SER A 114 -3.79 -18.45 1.24
C SER A 114 -3.52 -17.23 2.11
N THR A 115 -2.82 -17.40 3.23
CA THR A 115 -2.41 -16.31 4.12
C THR A 115 -1.49 -15.32 3.41
N GLN A 116 -0.38 -15.79 2.82
CA GLN A 116 0.61 -14.93 2.15
C GLN A 116 -0.01 -14.18 0.97
N ILE A 117 -0.87 -14.84 0.20
CA ILE A 117 -1.60 -14.21 -0.92
C ILE A 117 -2.51 -13.11 -0.39
N SER A 118 -3.29 -13.38 0.66
CA SER A 118 -4.22 -12.41 1.26
C SER A 118 -3.48 -11.20 1.84
N GLU A 119 -2.42 -11.44 2.61
CA GLU A 119 -1.61 -10.38 3.23
C GLU A 119 -0.92 -9.52 2.17
N LEU A 120 -0.28 -10.15 1.17
CA LEU A 120 0.45 -9.43 0.12
C LEU A 120 -0.49 -8.61 -0.76
N LYS A 121 -1.66 -9.16 -1.12
CA LYS A 121 -2.68 -8.44 -1.86
C LYS A 121 -3.22 -7.25 -1.07
N SER A 122 -3.61 -7.48 0.18
CA SER A 122 -4.15 -6.42 1.06
C SER A 122 -3.12 -5.31 1.28
N ALA A 123 -1.86 -5.65 1.53
CA ALA A 123 -0.79 -4.68 1.71
C ALA A 123 -0.48 -3.90 0.42
N SER A 124 -0.54 -4.56 -0.75
CA SER A 124 -0.36 -3.91 -2.05
C SER A 124 -1.48 -2.90 -2.32
N GLU A 125 -2.74 -3.32 -2.13
CA GLU A 125 -3.92 -2.45 -2.30
C GLU A 125 -3.91 -1.27 -1.33
N ALA A 126 -3.52 -1.50 -0.07
CA ALA A 126 -3.39 -0.44 0.93
C ALA A 126 -2.31 0.58 0.55
N PHE A 127 -1.14 0.12 0.08
CA PHE A 127 -0.07 1.00 -0.39
C PHE A 127 -0.51 1.82 -1.61
N GLU A 128 -1.09 1.19 -2.63
CA GLU A 128 -1.57 1.89 -3.82
C GLU A 128 -2.67 2.91 -3.49
N SER A 129 -3.60 2.55 -2.61
CA SER A 129 -4.65 3.45 -2.13
C SER A 129 -4.03 4.65 -1.42
N SER A 130 -3.10 4.40 -0.49
CA SER A 130 -2.39 5.43 0.26
C SER A 130 -1.58 6.38 -0.65
N VAL A 131 -0.97 5.88 -1.71
CA VAL A 131 -0.32 6.70 -2.75
C VAL A 131 -1.34 7.59 -3.49
N LYS A 132 -2.50 7.03 -3.87
CA LYS A 132 -3.57 7.80 -4.53
C LYS A 132 -4.14 8.87 -3.60
N GLN A 133 -4.30 8.56 -2.32
CA GLN A 133 -4.76 9.49 -1.28
C GLN A 133 -3.82 10.69 -1.17
N LEU A 134 -2.51 10.45 -1.04
CA LEU A 134 -1.52 11.53 -0.98
C LEU A 134 -1.57 12.42 -2.23
N LYS A 135 -1.72 11.80 -3.40
CA LYS A 135 -1.83 12.53 -4.66
C LYS A 135 -3.02 13.49 -4.69
N GLN A 136 -4.16 13.13 -4.10
CA GLN A 136 -5.33 14.03 -4.04
C GLN A 136 -5.05 15.31 -3.27
N ILE A 137 -4.23 15.22 -2.22
CA ILE A 137 -3.86 16.35 -1.35
C ILE A 137 -2.46 16.89 -1.66
N THR A 138 -1.93 16.57 -2.84
CA THR A 138 -0.69 17.15 -3.36
C THR A 138 -1.03 18.25 -4.34
N ASN A 139 -1.00 19.48 -3.83
CA ASN A 139 -1.35 20.73 -4.51
C ASN A 139 -2.71 20.67 -5.24
N PRO A 140 -3.82 20.29 -4.55
CA PRO A 140 -5.15 20.28 -5.16
C PRO A 140 -5.62 21.68 -5.60
N THR A 141 -6.54 21.71 -6.57
CA THR A 141 -7.19 22.96 -6.99
C THR A 141 -8.27 23.41 -5.99
N SER A 142 -8.60 24.70 -6.01
CA SER A 142 -9.74 25.25 -5.25
C SER A 142 -11.06 24.52 -5.55
N ASP A 143 -11.30 24.16 -6.82
CA ASP A 143 -12.51 23.44 -7.22
C ASP A 143 -12.61 22.06 -6.58
N PHE A 144 -11.51 21.32 -6.54
CA PHE A 144 -11.46 20.03 -5.84
C PHE A 144 -11.77 20.22 -4.35
N VAL A 145 -11.12 21.19 -3.70
CA VAL A 145 -11.34 21.48 -2.29
C VAL A 145 -12.81 21.85 -2.02
N ILE A 146 -13.40 22.76 -2.81
CA ILE A 146 -14.81 23.14 -2.70
C ILE A 146 -15.73 21.93 -2.85
N GLN A 147 -15.48 21.06 -3.83
CA GLN A 147 -16.28 19.85 -4.02
C GLN A 147 -16.22 18.94 -2.80
N ARG A 148 -15.04 18.76 -2.18
CA ARG A 148 -14.89 17.94 -0.98
C ARG A 148 -15.53 18.57 0.26
N LEU A 149 -15.40 19.88 0.45
CA LEU A 149 -16.00 20.60 1.58
C LEU A 149 -17.54 20.54 1.54
N LYS A 150 -18.15 20.60 0.36
CA LYS A 150 -19.62 20.46 0.19
C LYS A 150 -20.18 19.10 0.64
N GLU A 151 -19.33 18.09 0.79
CA GLU A 151 -19.73 16.76 1.29
C GLU A 151 -19.70 16.66 2.81
N VAL A 152 -19.20 17.69 3.51
CA VAL A 152 -19.19 17.76 4.98
C VAL A 152 -20.47 18.45 5.44
N SER A 153 -21.35 17.71 6.12
CA SER A 153 -22.72 18.15 6.43
C SER A 153 -22.86 19.36 7.37
N SER A 154 -21.79 19.77 8.04
CA SER A 154 -21.76 20.95 8.89
C SER A 154 -21.33 22.21 8.13
N ILE A 155 -20.65 22.06 6.98
CA ILE A 155 -20.23 23.17 6.15
C ILE A 155 -21.43 23.74 5.40
N THR A 156 -21.68 25.03 5.59
CA THR A 156 -22.86 25.74 5.05
C THR A 156 -22.54 26.61 3.84
N GLY A 157 -21.26 26.92 3.60
CA GLY A 157 -20.81 27.79 2.54
C GLY A 157 -19.31 27.64 2.28
N THR A 158 -18.88 27.95 1.06
CA THR A 158 -17.47 27.92 0.65
C THR A 158 -17.18 29.06 -0.31
N GLN A 159 -16.01 29.68 -0.21
CA GLN A 159 -15.55 30.69 -1.15
C GLN A 159 -14.05 30.56 -1.38
N ALA A 160 -13.64 30.49 -2.65
CA ALA A 160 -12.24 30.51 -3.04
C ALA A 160 -11.67 31.93 -2.97
N VAL A 161 -10.42 32.03 -2.53
CA VAL A 161 -9.64 33.26 -2.63
C VAL A 161 -9.23 33.50 -4.08
N THR A 162 -9.25 34.76 -4.45
CA THR A 162 -8.80 35.34 -5.72
C THR A 162 -7.83 36.47 -5.42
N GLU A 163 -7.10 36.96 -6.42
CA GLU A 163 -6.16 38.08 -6.21
C GLU A 163 -6.84 39.36 -5.69
N ASN A 164 -8.14 39.53 -5.95
CA ASN A 164 -8.89 40.73 -5.56
C ASN A 164 -9.41 40.69 -4.12
N ASN A 165 -9.58 39.51 -3.53
CA ASN A 165 -10.15 39.33 -2.19
C ASN A 165 -9.22 38.56 -1.26
N ASP A 166 -7.92 38.48 -1.59
CA ASP A 166 -6.94 37.79 -0.75
C ASP A 166 -6.57 38.63 0.49
N PRO A 167 -6.96 38.21 1.70
CA PRO A 167 -6.70 38.98 2.92
C PRO A 167 -5.21 39.08 3.25
N ASN A 168 -4.39 38.12 2.79
CA ASN A 168 -2.96 38.07 3.05
C ASN A 168 -2.13 38.57 1.84
N GLY A 169 -2.77 38.75 0.68
CA GLY A 169 -2.12 39.06 -0.59
C GLY A 169 -1.02 38.09 -0.97
N ASN A 170 -1.11 36.80 -0.62
CA ASN A 170 -0.09 35.78 -0.84
C ASN A 170 -0.46 34.72 -1.90
N LEU A 171 -1.65 34.75 -2.47
CA LEU A 171 -2.10 33.85 -3.51
C LEU A 171 -1.12 33.89 -4.69
N ASN A 172 -0.62 32.71 -5.10
CA ASN A 172 0.32 32.51 -6.21
C ASN A 172 1.66 33.26 -6.07
N LYS A 173 1.99 33.81 -4.89
CA LYS A 173 3.29 34.43 -4.64
C LYS A 173 4.32 33.38 -4.21
N GLN A 174 5.61 33.75 -4.30
CA GLN A 174 6.69 32.92 -3.81
C GLN A 174 6.50 32.62 -2.31
N SER A 175 6.54 31.34 -1.93
CA SER A 175 6.25 30.86 -0.57
C SER A 175 4.82 31.13 -0.07
N GLY A 176 3.92 31.57 -0.95
CA GLY A 176 2.50 31.70 -0.69
C GLY A 176 1.71 30.44 -1.03
N TYR A 177 0.41 30.50 -0.77
CA TYR A 177 -0.51 29.43 -1.14
C TYR A 177 -0.90 29.50 -2.62
N THR A 178 -1.10 28.34 -3.24
CA THR A 178 -1.58 28.18 -4.62
C THR A 178 -3.10 28.21 -4.69
N ALA A 179 -3.77 27.88 -3.59
CA ALA A 179 -5.20 28.04 -3.41
C ALA A 179 -5.52 28.27 -1.93
N ALA A 180 -6.57 29.02 -1.65
CA ALA A 180 -7.19 29.09 -0.33
C ALA A 180 -8.70 29.06 -0.49
N VAL A 181 -9.39 28.27 0.33
CA VAL A 181 -10.85 28.16 0.33
C VAL A 181 -11.34 28.35 1.76
N TYR A 182 -12.01 29.48 1.98
CA TYR A 182 -12.70 29.75 3.24
C TYR A 182 -14.07 29.08 3.24
N PHE A 183 -14.53 28.67 4.42
CA PHE A 183 -15.81 28.01 4.59
C PHE A 183 -16.48 28.39 5.90
N THR A 184 -17.81 28.29 5.91
CA THR A 184 -18.63 28.51 7.10
C THR A 184 -19.11 27.19 7.68
N ASP A 185 -19.16 27.08 9.01
CA ASP A 185 -19.65 25.88 9.70
C ASP A 185 -20.87 26.22 10.58
N LYS A 186 -21.93 25.41 10.51
CA LYS A 186 -23.18 25.65 11.25
C LYS A 186 -23.03 25.62 12.78
N ASN A 187 -21.93 25.08 13.30
CA ASN A 187 -21.68 25.00 14.74
C ASN A 187 -20.95 26.24 15.27
N VAL A 188 -20.48 27.15 14.41
CA VAL A 188 -20.11 28.51 14.80
C VAL A 188 -21.43 29.27 15.00
N ILE A 189 -21.70 29.67 16.24
CA ILE A 189 -22.97 30.31 16.63
C ILE A 189 -22.81 31.81 16.85
N GLU A 190 -21.58 32.28 17.02
CA GLU A 190 -21.23 33.70 17.07
C GLU A 190 -21.51 34.37 15.74
N GLU A 191 -21.98 35.60 15.79
CA GLU A 191 -22.07 36.46 14.61
C GLU A 191 -20.64 36.89 14.22
N VAL A 192 -20.26 36.59 12.97
CA VAL A 192 -18.95 36.95 12.41
C VAL A 192 -19.18 38.02 11.34
N ASP A 193 -18.64 39.21 11.61
CA ASP A 193 -18.66 40.34 10.68
C ASP A 193 -17.87 40.03 9.41
N GLY A 194 -18.36 40.52 8.28
CA GLY A 194 -17.68 40.44 6.99
C GLY A 194 -18.65 40.46 5.81
N GLU A 195 -18.24 41.08 4.70
CA GLU A 195 -19.04 41.24 3.48
C GLU A 195 -19.31 39.90 2.77
N ASP A 196 -18.35 38.99 2.82
CA ASP A 196 -18.44 37.65 2.25
C ASP A 196 -17.74 36.58 3.12
N ILE A 197 -17.62 35.33 2.64
CA ILE A 197 -17.03 34.23 3.43
C ILE A 197 -15.51 34.42 3.58
N VAL A 198 -14.84 35.02 2.61
CA VAL A 198 -13.39 35.28 2.69
C VAL A 198 -13.11 36.40 3.68
N ASP A 199 -13.93 37.46 3.67
CA ASP A 199 -13.81 38.59 4.61
C ASP A 199 -14.07 38.16 6.06
N LYS A 200 -15.04 37.27 6.28
CA LYS A 200 -15.28 36.61 7.58
C LYS A 200 -14.11 35.75 8.06
N GLY A 201 -13.19 35.39 7.16
CA GLY A 201 -11.98 34.67 7.49
C GLY A 201 -12.24 33.29 8.11
N THR A 202 -11.31 32.86 8.97
CA THR A 202 -11.40 31.56 9.63
C THR A 202 -12.44 31.52 10.75
N ASP A 203 -12.92 32.67 11.20
CA ASP A 203 -13.76 32.78 12.39
C ASP A 203 -15.16 32.22 12.15
N ALA A 204 -15.66 32.28 10.91
CA ALA A 204 -16.96 31.73 10.52
C ALA A 204 -16.98 30.20 10.30
N GLY A 205 -15.83 29.53 10.33
CA GLY A 205 -15.76 28.07 10.19
C GLY A 205 -14.34 27.56 10.01
N GLY A 206 -13.64 28.05 8.99
CA GLY A 206 -12.24 27.72 8.76
C GLY A 206 -11.73 28.02 7.36
N CYS A 207 -10.54 27.52 7.06
CA CYS A 207 -9.90 27.69 5.76
C CYS A 207 -9.07 26.45 5.40
N ILE A 208 -9.09 26.10 4.12
CA ILE A 208 -8.17 25.13 3.53
C ILE A 208 -7.14 25.91 2.72
N GLU A 209 -5.90 25.94 3.19
CA GLU A 209 -4.78 26.56 2.48
C GLU A 209 -3.97 25.48 1.76
N VAL A 210 -3.69 25.67 0.47
CA VAL A 210 -2.95 24.72 -0.36
C VAL A 210 -1.62 25.34 -0.76
N TYR A 211 -0.53 24.60 -0.58
CA TYR A 211 0.83 25.05 -0.86
C TYR A 211 1.48 24.26 -2.00
N PRO A 212 2.51 24.82 -2.67
CA PRO A 212 3.25 24.12 -3.71
C PRO A 212 3.92 22.84 -3.22
N THR A 213 4.45 22.85 -1.98
CA THR A 213 5.15 21.72 -1.39
C THR A 213 4.71 21.46 0.05
N LYS A 214 4.96 20.23 0.54
CA LYS A 214 4.72 19.87 1.94
C LYS A 214 5.50 20.76 2.90
N LYS A 215 6.75 21.10 2.55
CA LYS A 215 7.60 21.97 3.36
C LYS A 215 7.03 23.38 3.51
N ASP A 216 6.41 23.91 2.45
CA ASP A 216 5.76 25.22 2.50
C ASP A 216 4.53 25.18 3.43
N ALA A 217 3.72 24.12 3.36
CA ALA A 217 2.60 23.88 4.28
C ALA A 217 3.07 23.75 5.75
N GLU A 218 4.15 23.01 5.99
CA GLU A 218 4.76 22.88 7.33
C GLU A 218 5.30 24.22 7.84
N THR A 219 5.89 25.03 6.96
CA THR A 219 6.38 26.38 7.31
C THR A 219 5.22 27.28 7.72
N ARG A 220 4.10 27.23 6.98
CA ARG A 220 2.88 27.93 7.36
C ARG A 220 2.36 27.47 8.72
N ASN A 221 2.29 26.16 8.94
CA ASN A 221 1.78 25.60 10.18
C ASN A 221 2.65 26.01 11.39
N ALA A 222 3.98 26.03 11.22
CA ALA A 222 4.89 26.53 12.25
C ALA A 222 4.71 28.03 12.52
N TYR A 223 4.42 28.83 11.49
CA TYR A 223 4.06 30.24 11.65
C TYR A 223 2.76 30.41 12.46
N LEU A 224 1.71 29.63 12.15
CA LEU A 224 0.44 29.68 12.89
C LEU A 224 0.62 29.31 14.35
N ALA A 225 1.39 28.24 14.63
CA ALA A 225 1.67 27.76 15.98
C ALA A 225 2.35 28.81 16.89
N ALA A 226 3.03 29.80 16.31
CA ALA A 226 3.62 30.90 17.09
C ALA A 226 2.57 31.80 17.77
N PHE A 227 1.30 31.70 17.37
CA PHE A 227 0.19 32.52 17.85
C PHE A 227 -0.84 31.76 18.72
N ASP A 228 -0.73 30.44 18.87
CA ASP A 228 -1.72 29.59 19.58
C ASP A 228 -1.97 30.00 21.05
N GLY A 229 -1.01 30.68 21.68
CA GLY A 229 -1.12 31.18 23.06
C GLY A 229 -1.52 32.65 23.19
N ALA A 230 -1.73 33.35 22.08
CA ALA A 230 -2.10 34.75 22.09
C ALA A 230 -3.63 34.88 21.93
N GLU A 231 -4.34 35.20 23.02
CA GLU A 231 -5.81 35.21 23.06
C GLU A 231 -6.46 36.02 21.92
N MET A 232 -5.87 37.17 21.55
CA MET A 232 -6.37 38.04 20.47
C MET A 232 -5.97 37.57 19.06
N PHE A 233 -5.02 36.64 18.93
CA PHE A 233 -4.47 36.16 17.65
C PHE A 233 -4.63 34.64 17.48
N ASN A 234 -5.49 34.00 18.28
CA ASN A 234 -5.72 32.57 18.22
C ASN A 234 -6.24 32.20 16.82
N SER A 235 -5.45 31.40 16.11
CA SER A 235 -5.73 31.05 14.71
C SER A 235 -6.73 29.90 14.55
N GLY A 236 -7.29 29.41 15.67
CA GLY A 236 -8.07 28.20 15.76
C GLY A 236 -7.18 26.96 15.72
N SER A 237 -7.75 25.80 15.36
CA SER A 237 -6.91 24.61 15.15
C SER A 237 -6.34 24.59 13.74
N HIS A 238 -5.15 24.01 13.57
CA HIS A 238 -4.52 23.86 12.27
C HIS A 238 -3.69 22.56 12.17
N GLU A 239 -3.84 21.84 11.06
CA GLU A 239 -3.15 20.56 10.81
C GLU A 239 -2.66 20.45 9.35
N VAL A 240 -1.48 19.86 9.15
CA VAL A 240 -0.86 19.67 7.82
C VAL A 240 -1.09 18.25 7.32
N HIS A 241 -1.63 18.14 6.10
CA HIS A 241 -1.75 16.88 5.37
C HIS A 241 -1.27 17.05 3.93
N GLY A 242 -0.15 16.40 3.58
CA GLY A 242 0.46 16.57 2.26
C GLY A 242 0.90 18.02 2.06
N THR A 243 0.31 18.72 1.09
CA THR A 243 0.56 20.15 0.87
C THR A 243 -0.60 21.04 1.33
N VAL A 244 -1.55 20.48 2.08
CA VAL A 244 -2.75 21.16 2.56
C VAL A 244 -2.61 21.48 4.04
N VAL A 245 -2.98 22.69 4.43
CA VAL A 245 -3.19 23.10 5.83
C VAL A 245 -4.70 23.22 6.04
N ILE A 246 -5.25 22.40 6.91
CA ILE A 246 -6.65 22.47 7.34
C ILE A 246 -6.70 23.36 8.57
N ARG A 247 -7.45 24.45 8.53
CA ARG A 247 -7.68 25.37 9.66
C ARG A 247 -9.15 25.35 10.05
N THR A 248 -9.46 25.35 11.34
CA THR A 248 -10.84 25.43 11.85
C THR A 248 -10.97 26.51 12.93
N SER A 249 -12.12 27.17 12.97
CA SER A 249 -12.39 28.37 13.77
C SER A 249 -12.07 28.20 15.26
N ALA A 250 -11.51 29.25 15.87
CA ALA A 250 -11.33 29.33 17.33
C ALA A 250 -12.65 29.43 18.11
N ASN A 251 -13.75 29.78 17.44
CA ASN A 251 -15.10 29.81 18.00
C ASN A 251 -15.68 28.41 18.22
N LEU A 252 -15.11 27.38 17.58
CA LEU A 252 -15.47 26.00 17.83
C LEU A 252 -14.75 25.48 19.08
N THR A 253 -15.44 24.64 19.85
CA THR A 253 -14.79 23.89 20.93
C THR A 253 -13.70 22.97 20.37
N ALA A 254 -12.69 22.64 21.18
CA ALA A 254 -11.62 21.72 20.78
C ALA A 254 -12.14 20.36 20.25
N ALA A 255 -13.26 19.87 20.80
CA ALA A 255 -13.90 18.64 20.31
C ALA A 255 -14.51 18.82 18.91
N GLN A 256 -15.18 19.95 18.66
CA GLN A 256 -15.74 20.27 17.34
C GLN A 256 -14.64 20.51 16.31
N GLN A 257 -13.56 21.21 16.67
CA GLN A 257 -12.41 21.42 15.79
C GLN A 257 -11.82 20.09 15.33
N LYS A 258 -11.56 19.17 16.27
CA LYS A 258 -11.01 17.83 15.97
C LYS A 258 -11.94 17.02 15.06
N ASP A 259 -13.24 17.04 15.37
CA ASP A 259 -14.24 16.31 14.58
C ASP A 259 -14.37 16.87 13.15
N LEU A 260 -14.44 18.20 13.01
CA LEU A 260 -14.51 18.88 11.73
C LEU A 260 -13.24 18.66 10.89
N THR A 261 -12.05 18.80 11.48
CA THR A 261 -10.77 18.51 10.81
C THR A 261 -10.75 17.08 10.29
N LYS A 262 -11.19 16.10 11.09
CA LYS A 262 -11.30 14.71 10.67
C LYS A 262 -12.28 14.52 9.51
N GLN A 263 -13.49 15.08 9.60
CA GLN A 263 -14.50 14.97 8.54
C GLN A 263 -14.00 15.56 7.22
N ILE A 264 -13.36 16.74 7.27
CA ILE A 264 -12.76 17.39 6.10
C ILE A 264 -11.65 16.51 5.52
N LEU A 265 -10.72 16.04 6.36
CA LEU A 265 -9.61 15.19 5.92
C LEU A 265 -10.11 13.91 5.24
N ASP A 266 -11.07 13.22 5.87
CA ASP A 266 -11.67 12.01 5.32
C ASP A 266 -12.22 12.26 3.91
N LYS A 267 -12.88 13.41 3.68
CA LYS A 267 -13.37 13.81 2.36
C LYS A 267 -12.29 14.19 1.37
N LEU A 268 -11.23 14.86 1.81
CA LEU A 268 -10.09 15.20 0.95
C LEU A 268 -9.35 13.95 0.45
N ILE A 269 -9.23 12.90 1.29
CA ILE A 269 -8.53 11.67 0.94
C ILE A 269 -9.45 10.55 0.43
N GLU A 270 -10.76 10.71 0.42
CA GLU A 270 -11.71 9.71 -0.09
C GLU A 270 -11.44 9.42 -1.58
N LEU A 271 -11.17 8.15 -1.92
CA LEU A 271 -10.99 7.69 -3.30
C LEU A 271 -12.36 7.38 -3.90
N LYS A 272 -12.71 8.04 -5.02
CA LYS A 272 -13.94 7.82 -5.79
C LYS A 272 -13.71 6.91 -6.99
#